data_AF-A0A453MBN6-F1
#
_entry.id   AF-A0A453MBN6-F1
#
_cell.length_a   1.000
_cell.length_b   1.000
_cell.length_c   1.000
_cell.angle_alpha   90.00
_cell.angle_beta   90.00
_cell.angle_gamma   90.00
#
_symmetry.space_group_name_H-M   'P 1'
#
loop_
_entity.id
_entity.type
_entity.pdbx_description
1 polymer ?
#
loop_
_entity_poly.entity_id
_entity_poly.type
_entity_poly.pdbx_seq_one_letter_code
_entity_poly.pdbx_strand_id
1 'polypeptide(L)'
;MHGPKVFVVGHDWGAIIAWYLCLFRPDRVTALVNTSVAFMRHVFIRAGAAAVKTTDYFNQAYGPTYYICRFQEPGVAEKEFAPAHARHLMTRILSDRFSERAAGKEPKDGGDDADVALPPWLTEADIDYFAAAFEKTGFTGAINYYRNMDRNWELAAPWADAKVTVPTKFIVGDGDLTYHYAGI
;
A
#
# COMPACT_ATOMS: atom_id res chain seq x y z
N MET A 1 28.65 -14.89 13.37
CA MET A 1 28.39 -15.27 11.96
C MET A 1 27.02 -14.75 11.57
N HIS A 2 26.90 -13.86 10.58
CA HIS A 2 25.60 -13.49 10.03
C HIS A 2 25.12 -14.65 9.14
N GLY A 3 23.90 -15.16 9.39
CA GLY A 3 23.32 -16.22 8.56
C GLY A 3 23.11 -15.78 7.11
N PRO A 4 22.59 -16.68 6.24
CA PRO A 4 22.53 -16.44 4.80
C PRO A 4 21.70 -15.21 4.41
N LYS A 5 22.12 -14.56 3.32
CA LYS A 5 21.39 -13.46 2.67
C LYS A 5 20.38 -13.99 1.65
N VAL A 6 19.35 -13.19 1.36
CA VAL A 6 18.32 -13.52 0.37
C VAL A 6 18.11 -12.40 -0.65
N PHE A 7 17.61 -12.75 -1.83
CA PHE A 7 16.99 -11.78 -2.73
C PHE A 7 15.58 -11.48 -2.23
N VAL A 8 15.19 -10.20 -2.24
CA VAL A 8 13.88 -9.76 -1.77
C VAL A 8 13.13 -9.13 -2.94
N VAL A 9 11.84 -9.48 -3.08
CA VAL A 9 10.91 -8.82 -3.99
C VAL A 9 9.73 -8.29 -3.18
N GLY A 10 9.40 -7.01 -3.34
CA GLY A 10 8.30 -6.36 -2.63
C GLY A 10 7.37 -5.59 -3.56
N HIS A 11 6.08 -5.59 -3.24
CA HIS A 11 5.01 -4.88 -3.95
C HIS A 11 4.06 -4.23 -2.93
N ASP A 12 3.58 -3.01 -3.20
CA ASP A 12 2.66 -2.24 -2.33
C ASP A 12 3.16 -2.16 -0.86
N TRP A 13 2.39 -2.60 0.13
CA TRP A 13 2.83 -2.68 1.53
C TRP A 13 4.04 -3.59 1.72
N GLY A 14 4.15 -4.67 0.94
CA GLY A 14 5.34 -5.50 0.91
C GLY A 14 6.59 -4.74 0.48
N ALA A 15 6.44 -3.74 -0.40
CA ALA A 15 7.54 -2.86 -0.80
C ALA A 15 7.97 -1.91 0.32
N ILE A 16 7.01 -1.38 1.09
CA ILE A 16 7.30 -0.58 2.31
C ILE A 16 8.05 -1.43 3.35
N ILE A 17 7.58 -2.66 3.60
CA ILE A 17 8.27 -3.58 4.51
C ILE A 17 9.67 -3.95 3.99
N ALA A 18 9.84 -4.15 2.67
CA ALA A 18 11.14 -4.41 2.07
C ALA A 18 12.10 -3.22 2.22
N TRP A 19 11.61 -1.98 2.14
CA TRP A 19 12.40 -0.79 2.44
C TRP A 19 12.88 -0.78 3.90
N TYR A 20 11.99 -1.04 4.85
CA TYR A 20 12.37 -1.16 6.26
C TYR A 20 13.37 -2.31 6.49
N LEU A 21 13.18 -3.47 5.87
CA LEU A 21 14.12 -4.58 5.96
C LEU A 21 15.52 -4.18 5.46
N CYS A 22 15.60 -3.52 4.30
CA CYS A 22 16.88 -3.09 3.73
C CYS A 22 17.54 -1.95 4.53
N LEU A 23 16.76 -1.14 5.23
CA LEU A 23 17.26 -0.09 6.11
C LEU A 23 17.76 -0.63 7.44
N PHE A 24 17.02 -1.58 8.03
CA PHE A 24 17.29 -2.09 9.37
C PHE A 24 18.29 -3.25 9.36
N ARG A 25 18.22 -4.11 8.35
CA ARG A 25 19.03 -5.34 8.22
C ARG A 25 19.59 -5.51 6.80
N PRO A 26 20.35 -4.54 6.28
CA PRO A 26 21.01 -4.67 4.97
C PRO A 26 21.96 -5.88 4.93
N ASP A 27 22.46 -6.34 6.07
CA ASP A 27 23.29 -7.54 6.19
C ASP A 27 22.56 -8.84 5.81
N ARG A 28 21.24 -8.81 5.64
CA ARG A 28 20.39 -9.97 5.31
C ARG A 28 19.89 -9.98 3.87
N VAL A 29 20.12 -8.91 3.11
CA VAL A 29 19.59 -8.76 1.75
C VAL A 29 20.73 -8.70 0.75
N THR A 30 20.69 -9.57 -0.26
CA THR A 30 21.65 -9.60 -1.36
C THR A 30 21.34 -8.50 -2.38
N ALA A 31 20.09 -8.43 -2.83
CA ALA A 31 19.56 -7.36 -3.66
C ALA A 31 18.03 -7.29 -3.52
N LEU A 32 17.46 -6.12 -3.82
CA LEU A 32 16.04 -5.84 -3.78
C LEU A 32 15.49 -5.58 -5.19
N VAL A 33 14.37 -6.20 -5.53
CA VAL A 33 13.49 -5.74 -6.61
C VAL A 33 12.22 -5.22 -5.98
N ASN A 34 12.02 -3.89 -5.98
CA ASN A 34 10.83 -3.30 -5.40
C ASN A 34 9.92 -2.75 -6.50
N THR A 35 8.62 -2.92 -6.32
CA THR A 35 7.62 -2.50 -7.30
C THR A 35 6.53 -1.65 -6.70
N SER A 36 5.91 -0.78 -7.51
CA SER A 36 4.86 0.16 -7.11
C SER A 36 5.38 1.28 -6.20
N VAL A 37 5.67 0.99 -4.93
CA VAL A 37 5.96 2.03 -3.92
C VAL A 37 7.45 2.39 -3.88
N ALA A 38 7.79 3.58 -4.37
CA ALA A 38 9.13 4.14 -4.25
C ALA A 38 9.49 4.51 -2.79
N PHE A 39 10.80 4.65 -2.49
CA PHE A 39 11.25 4.97 -1.14
C PHE A 39 11.02 6.46 -0.79
N MET A 40 9.79 6.78 -0.38
CA MET A 40 9.39 8.12 0.08
C MET A 40 9.87 8.38 1.50
N ARG A 41 11.15 8.70 1.64
CA ARG A 41 11.80 8.90 2.94
C ARG A 41 11.06 9.88 3.85
N HIS A 42 10.58 10.99 3.31
CA HIS A 42 9.86 12.03 4.04
C HIS A 42 8.48 11.57 4.53
N VAL A 43 7.91 10.54 3.90
CA VAL A 43 6.61 9.93 4.27
C VAL A 43 6.79 8.78 5.24
N PHE A 44 7.86 7.99 5.13
CA PHE A 44 8.04 6.75 5.91
C PHE A 44 8.91 6.90 7.16
N ILE A 45 9.65 8.00 7.27
CA ILE A 45 10.62 8.22 8.35
C ILE A 45 10.51 9.65 8.87
N ARG A 46 10.36 9.81 10.18
CA ARG A 46 10.50 11.10 10.84
C ARG A 46 11.92 11.62 10.72
N ALA A 47 12.15 12.60 9.83
CA ALA A 47 13.46 13.20 9.61
C ALA A 47 13.39 14.73 9.57
N GLY A 48 13.99 15.37 10.57
CA GLY A 48 14.06 16.84 10.68
C GLY A 48 12.87 17.49 11.39
N ALA A 49 12.99 18.79 11.68
CA ALA A 49 12.01 19.54 12.45
C ALA A 49 10.71 19.85 11.67
N ALA A 50 10.80 19.88 10.34
CA ALA A 50 9.65 20.10 9.44
C ALA A 50 8.97 18.79 9.00
N ALA A 51 9.31 17.66 9.62
CA ALA A 51 8.75 16.37 9.25
C ALA A 51 7.25 16.32 9.60
N VAL A 52 6.44 15.91 8.63
CA VAL A 52 4.99 15.76 8.75
C VAL A 52 4.65 14.28 8.89
N LYS A 53 3.65 13.95 9.70
CA LYS A 53 3.18 12.56 9.84
C LYS A 53 2.68 12.03 8.51
N THR A 54 2.73 10.72 8.32
CA THR A 54 2.34 10.07 7.08
C THR A 54 0.88 10.39 6.71
N THR A 55 -0.04 10.29 7.67
CA THR A 55 -1.47 10.57 7.43
C THR A 55 -1.73 12.05 7.15
N ASP A 56 -1.02 12.96 7.84
CA ASP A 56 -1.08 14.40 7.60
C ASP A 56 -0.59 14.77 6.19
N TYR A 57 0.48 14.13 5.71
CA TYR A 57 0.98 14.30 4.34
C TYR A 57 -0.11 13.93 3.31
N PHE A 58 -0.72 12.75 3.43
CA PHE A 58 -1.75 12.31 2.49
C PHE A 58 -3.01 13.17 2.58
N ASN A 59 -3.40 13.60 3.78
CA ASN A 59 -4.54 14.49 3.97
C ASN A 59 -4.29 15.88 3.33
N GLN A 60 -3.09 16.44 3.47
CA GLN A 60 -2.74 17.72 2.85
C GLN A 60 -2.69 17.64 1.32
N ALA A 61 -2.17 16.54 0.77
CA ALA A 61 -2.00 16.37 -0.67
C ALA A 61 -3.30 15.95 -1.39
N TYR A 62 -4.14 15.13 -0.75
CA TYR A 62 -5.29 14.47 -1.41
C TYR A 62 -6.63 14.64 -0.68
N GLY A 63 -6.63 15.28 0.49
CA GLY A 63 -7.82 15.53 1.30
C GLY A 63 -8.21 14.37 2.22
N PRO A 64 -9.16 14.61 3.14
CA PRO A 64 -9.54 13.66 4.19
C PRO A 64 -10.31 12.43 3.67
N THR A 65 -10.83 12.51 2.45
CA THR A 65 -11.56 11.40 1.79
C THR A 65 -10.62 10.42 1.08
N TYR A 66 -9.32 10.71 1.04
CA TYR A 66 -8.34 9.80 0.48
C TYR A 66 -8.31 8.46 1.24
N TYR A 67 -8.11 7.35 0.54
CA TYR A 67 -8.31 6.01 1.12
C TYR A 67 -7.45 5.76 2.37
N ILE A 68 -6.18 6.21 2.38
CA ILE A 68 -5.28 6.08 3.54
C ILE A 68 -5.85 6.81 4.76
N CYS A 69 -6.45 7.99 4.56
CA CYS A 69 -7.08 8.78 5.62
C CYS A 69 -8.37 8.11 6.11
N ARG A 70 -9.22 7.61 5.20
CA ARG A 70 -10.46 6.89 5.55
C ARG A 70 -10.20 5.59 6.32
N PHE A 71 -9.07 4.94 6.08
CA PHE A 71 -8.69 3.70 6.77
C PHE A 71 -8.29 3.90 8.24
N GLN A 72 -8.02 5.13 8.67
CA GLN A 72 -7.51 5.41 10.02
C GLN A 72 -8.55 5.10 11.10
N GLU A 73 -9.81 5.52 10.92
CA GLU A 73 -10.84 5.33 11.93
C GLU A 73 -11.29 3.85 12.01
N PRO A 74 -11.10 3.17 13.16
CA PRO A 74 -11.52 1.79 13.33
C PRO A 74 -13.03 1.62 13.14
N GLY A 75 -13.43 0.65 12.31
CA GLY A 75 -14.83 0.35 12.04
C GLY A 75 -15.48 1.20 10.96
N VAL A 76 -14.80 2.22 10.40
CA VAL A 76 -15.30 2.95 9.23
C VAL A 76 -15.07 2.13 7.97
N ALA A 77 -13.80 1.84 7.65
CA ALA A 77 -13.44 1.05 6.48
C ALA A 77 -14.04 -0.38 6.54
N GLU A 78 -14.10 -1.02 7.71
CA GLU A 78 -14.67 -2.37 7.85
C GLU A 78 -16.15 -2.48 7.46
N LYS A 79 -16.92 -1.39 7.54
CA LYS A 79 -18.33 -1.38 7.08
C LYS A 79 -18.42 -1.50 5.57
N GLU A 80 -17.49 -0.86 4.86
CA GLU A 80 -17.39 -0.91 3.40
C GLU A 80 -16.71 -2.21 2.95
N PHE A 81 -15.71 -2.64 3.71
CA PHE A 81 -14.91 -3.85 3.51
C PHE A 81 -15.46 -5.07 4.27
N ALA A 82 -16.78 -5.25 4.23
CA ALA A 82 -17.41 -6.42 4.83
C ALA A 82 -16.98 -7.71 4.11
N PRO A 83 -16.72 -8.83 4.82
CA PRO A 83 -16.30 -10.08 4.18
C PRO A 83 -17.27 -10.58 3.11
N ALA A 84 -18.57 -10.37 3.29
CA ALA A 84 -19.60 -10.72 2.31
C ALA A 84 -19.47 -9.97 0.96
N HIS A 85 -18.71 -8.87 0.91
CA HIS A 85 -18.43 -8.10 -0.29
C HIS A 85 -17.03 -8.40 -0.88
N ALA A 86 -16.28 -9.35 -0.33
CA ALA A 86 -14.88 -9.59 -0.69
C ALA A 86 -14.68 -9.81 -2.18
N ARG A 87 -15.55 -10.58 -2.85
CA ARG A 87 -15.45 -10.79 -4.29
C ARG A 87 -15.58 -9.50 -5.09
N HIS A 88 -16.58 -8.68 -4.78
CA HIS A 88 -16.79 -7.38 -5.40
C HIS A 88 -15.58 -6.44 -5.16
N LEU A 89 -15.11 -6.38 -3.91
CA LEU A 89 -13.95 -5.56 -3.54
C LEU A 89 -12.67 -6.00 -4.25
N MET A 90 -12.38 -7.31 -4.29
CA MET A 90 -11.21 -7.83 -4.99
C MET A 90 -11.28 -7.60 -6.49
N THR A 91 -12.47 -7.72 -7.09
CA THR A 91 -12.68 -7.36 -8.51
C THR A 91 -12.28 -5.90 -8.76
N ARG A 92 -12.74 -4.97 -7.92
CA ARG A 92 -12.45 -3.54 -8.06
C ARG A 92 -10.99 -3.18 -7.81
N ILE A 93 -10.39 -3.75 -6.78
CA ILE A 93 -8.99 -3.49 -6.40
C ILE A 93 -8.04 -4.01 -7.47
N LEU A 94 -8.25 -5.24 -7.95
CA LEU A 94 -7.36 -5.85 -8.94
C LEU A 94 -7.59 -5.28 -10.35
N SER A 95 -8.80 -4.85 -10.71
CA SER A 95 -9.06 -4.33 -12.06
C SER A 95 -8.68 -2.85 -12.27
N ASP A 96 -7.86 -2.27 -11.38
CA ASP A 96 -7.50 -0.83 -11.40
C ASP A 96 -8.71 0.13 -11.36
N ARG A 97 -9.84 -0.34 -10.84
CA ARG A 97 -11.07 0.47 -10.66
C ARG A 97 -11.14 1.09 -9.28
N PHE A 98 -10.12 0.87 -8.46
CA PHE A 98 -9.99 1.44 -7.13
C PHE A 98 -9.22 2.77 -7.15
N SER A 99 -8.19 2.91 -7.98
CA SER A 99 -7.33 4.12 -8.04
C SER A 99 -8.07 5.35 -8.59
N GLU A 100 -8.80 5.23 -9.70
CA GLU A 100 -9.56 6.36 -10.28
C GLU A 100 -10.78 6.78 -9.43
N ARG A 101 -11.34 5.87 -8.63
CA ARG A 101 -12.61 6.08 -7.89
C ARG A 101 -12.43 6.28 -6.38
N ALA A 102 -11.37 5.74 -5.76
CA ALA A 102 -11.11 5.85 -4.32
C ALA A 102 -10.36 7.14 -3.92
N ALA A 103 -9.84 7.91 -4.90
CA ALA A 103 -9.27 9.25 -4.69
C ALA A 103 -10.32 10.34 -4.40
N GLY A 104 -11.49 9.96 -3.85
CA GLY A 104 -12.52 10.91 -3.38
C GLY A 104 -13.60 11.29 -4.40
N LYS A 105 -13.66 10.62 -5.56
CA LYS A 105 -14.81 10.69 -6.46
C LYS A 105 -15.41 9.29 -6.62
N GLU A 106 -16.23 8.89 -5.66
CA GLU A 106 -17.19 7.83 -5.95
C GLU A 106 -18.02 8.27 -7.16
N PRO A 107 -18.25 7.39 -8.16
CA PRO A 107 -19.26 7.67 -9.16
C PRO A 107 -20.58 7.94 -8.43
N LYS A 108 -21.25 9.04 -8.79
CA LYS A 108 -22.61 9.33 -8.31
C LYS A 108 -23.63 8.28 -8.72
N ASP A 109 -23.24 7.40 -9.65
CA ASP A 109 -24.09 6.38 -10.21
C ASP A 109 -23.62 5.03 -9.66
N GLY A 110 -24.45 4.43 -8.80
CA GLY A 110 -24.31 3.06 -8.33
C GLY A 110 -24.52 2.05 -9.47
N GLY A 111 -23.69 2.12 -10.51
CA GLY A 111 -23.63 1.16 -11.59
C GLY A 111 -22.95 -0.11 -11.10
N ASP A 112 -23.62 -1.24 -11.32
CA ASP A 112 -23.10 -2.56 -10.98
C ASP A 112 -21.84 -2.82 -11.81
N ASP A 113 -20.68 -3.02 -11.16
CA ASP A 113 -19.42 -3.34 -11.85
C ASP A 113 -19.47 -4.72 -12.57
N ALA A 114 -20.57 -5.45 -12.40
CA ALA A 114 -20.87 -6.73 -13.04
C ALA A 114 -20.85 -6.68 -14.58
N ASP A 115 -21.05 -5.51 -15.19
CA ASP A 115 -21.15 -5.38 -16.65
C ASP A 115 -19.82 -5.04 -17.37
N VAL A 116 -18.71 -4.86 -16.64
CA VAL A 116 -17.43 -4.51 -17.26
C VAL A 116 -16.46 -5.68 -17.21
N ALA A 117 -16.05 -6.15 -18.39
CA ALA A 117 -15.13 -7.28 -18.55
C ALA A 117 -13.83 -7.12 -17.74
N LEU A 118 -13.34 -8.24 -17.22
CA LEU A 118 -12.04 -8.30 -16.53
C LEU A 118 -10.90 -7.97 -17.49
N PRO A 119 -9.82 -7.35 -17.00
CA PRO A 119 -8.63 -7.16 -17.83
C PRO A 119 -8.05 -8.54 -18.21
N PRO A 120 -7.36 -8.65 -19.36
CA PRO A 120 -6.97 -9.94 -19.95
C PRO A 120 -5.96 -10.74 -19.11
N TRP A 121 -5.37 -10.13 -18.08
CA TRP A 121 -4.43 -10.75 -17.16
C TRP A 121 -5.08 -11.29 -15.89
N LEU A 122 -6.37 -11.00 -15.65
CA LEU A 122 -7.10 -11.39 -14.44
C LEU A 122 -8.29 -12.28 -14.81
N THR A 123 -8.33 -13.49 -14.25
CA THR A 123 -9.45 -14.43 -14.47
C THR A 123 -10.45 -14.38 -13.31
N GLU A 124 -11.66 -14.87 -13.55
CA GLU A 124 -12.66 -15.05 -12.47
C GLU A 124 -12.14 -15.97 -11.36
N ALA A 125 -11.37 -17.00 -11.72
CA ALA A 125 -10.78 -17.93 -10.75
C ALA A 125 -9.74 -17.25 -9.85
N ASP A 126 -8.97 -16.28 -10.37
CA ASP A 126 -8.04 -15.49 -9.56
C ASP A 126 -8.80 -14.64 -8.54
N ILE A 127 -9.88 -13.98 -8.98
CA ILE A 127 -10.74 -13.18 -8.10
C ILE A 127 -11.34 -14.04 -7.00
N ASP A 128 -11.90 -15.20 -7.36
CA ASP A 128 -12.51 -16.13 -6.41
C ASP A 128 -11.48 -16.62 -5.38
N TYR A 129 -10.24 -16.87 -5.79
CA TYR A 129 -9.15 -17.26 -4.89
C TYR A 129 -8.86 -16.18 -3.84
N PHE A 130 -8.70 -14.92 -4.25
CA PHE A 130 -8.46 -13.82 -3.30
C PHE A 130 -9.70 -13.52 -2.44
N ALA A 131 -10.88 -13.55 -3.04
CA ALA A 131 -12.14 -13.31 -2.35
C ALA A 131 -12.34 -14.32 -1.21
N ALA A 132 -12.15 -15.62 -1.47
CA ALA A 132 -12.30 -16.67 -0.47
C ALA A 132 -11.38 -16.47 0.75
N ALA A 133 -10.17 -15.92 0.55
CA ALA A 133 -9.28 -15.58 1.66
C ALA A 133 -9.88 -14.46 2.54
N PHE A 134 -10.35 -13.38 1.93
CA PHE A 134 -10.91 -12.23 2.65
C PHE A 134 -12.32 -12.47 3.21
N GLU A 135 -13.11 -13.37 2.61
CA GLU A 135 -14.36 -13.86 3.20
C GLU A 135 -14.10 -14.53 4.55
N LYS A 136 -12.99 -15.28 4.65
CA LYS A 136 -12.60 -15.99 5.87
C LYS A 136 -11.96 -15.07 6.90
N THR A 137 -11.07 -14.17 6.49
CA THR A 137 -10.26 -13.38 7.44
C THR A 137 -10.83 -12.00 7.73
N GLY A 138 -11.68 -11.48 6.86
CA GLY A 138 -11.98 -10.05 6.77
C GLY A 138 -10.76 -9.21 6.37
N PHE A 139 -10.97 -7.90 6.25
CA PHE A 139 -9.96 -6.95 5.79
C PHE A 139 -9.24 -6.19 6.91
N THR A 140 -9.72 -6.27 8.16
CA THR A 140 -9.16 -5.52 9.30
C THR A 140 -7.65 -5.72 9.46
N GLY A 141 -7.16 -6.96 9.31
CA GLY A 141 -5.73 -7.24 9.41
C GLY A 141 -4.89 -6.49 8.38
N ALA A 142 -5.35 -6.41 7.13
CA ALA A 142 -4.70 -5.66 6.06
C ALA A 142 -4.80 -4.14 6.29
N ILE A 143 -5.99 -3.65 6.68
CA ILE A 143 -6.24 -2.23 6.96
C ILE A 143 -5.37 -1.72 8.12
N ASN A 144 -5.11 -2.57 9.12
CA ASN A 144 -4.31 -2.18 10.29
C ASN A 144 -2.85 -1.78 9.95
N TYR A 145 -2.31 -2.18 8.81
CA TYR A 145 -1.02 -1.67 8.36
C TYR A 145 -1.06 -0.15 8.14
N TYR A 146 -2.13 0.35 7.50
CA TYR A 146 -2.36 1.78 7.27
C TYR A 146 -2.55 2.56 8.58
N ARG A 147 -3.25 1.97 9.55
CA ARG A 147 -3.44 2.56 10.89
C ARG A 147 -2.16 2.70 11.68
N ASN A 148 -1.12 1.97 11.30
CA ASN A 148 0.17 2.02 11.97
C ASN A 148 1.19 2.91 11.24
N MET A 149 0.82 3.59 10.15
CA MET A 149 1.75 4.41 9.35
C MET A 149 2.42 5.50 10.18
N ASP A 150 1.65 6.30 10.93
CA ASP A 150 2.20 7.36 11.77
C ASP A 150 3.10 6.81 12.87
N ARG A 151 2.70 5.69 13.49
CA ARG A 151 3.51 5.02 14.50
C ARG A 151 4.82 4.49 13.91
N ASN A 152 4.78 3.89 12.72
CA ASN A 152 5.97 3.42 12.02
C ASN A 152 6.90 4.58 11.67
N TRP A 153 6.34 5.71 11.20
CA TRP A 153 7.10 6.93 10.90
C TRP A 153 7.81 7.48 12.15
N GLU A 154 7.13 7.50 13.31
CA GLU A 154 7.73 7.89 14.59
C GLU A 154 8.84 6.92 15.02
N LEU A 155 8.58 5.61 14.94
CA LEU A 155 9.53 4.56 15.36
C LEU A 155 10.74 4.45 14.42
N ALA A 156 10.62 4.87 13.17
CA ALA A 156 11.72 4.89 12.21
C ALA A 156 12.68 6.08 12.42
N ALA A 157 12.40 7.01 13.34
CA ALA A 157 13.24 8.18 13.62
C ALA A 157 14.75 7.88 13.86
N PRO A 158 15.17 6.76 14.49
CA PRO A 158 16.60 6.44 14.62
C PRO A 158 17.32 6.25 13.28
N TRP A 159 16.59 6.02 12.19
CA TRP A 159 17.12 5.90 10.83
C TRP A 159 16.95 7.19 10.02
N ALA A 160 16.70 8.33 10.67
CA ALA A 160 16.50 9.63 10.07
C ALA A 160 17.68 10.15 9.23
N ASP A 161 18.87 9.54 9.27
CA ASP A 161 20.01 9.83 8.36
C ASP A 161 20.51 8.61 7.59
N ALA A 162 19.88 7.45 7.79
CA ALA A 162 20.26 6.21 7.13
C ALA A 162 19.87 6.23 5.64
N LYS A 163 20.67 5.55 4.83
CA LYS A 163 20.44 5.31 3.40
C LYS A 163 20.25 3.82 3.16
N VAL A 164 19.36 3.48 2.22
CA VAL A 164 19.30 2.12 1.70
C VAL A 164 20.52 1.90 0.81
N THR A 165 21.42 1.01 1.20
CA THR A 165 22.67 0.70 0.48
C THR A 165 22.61 -0.63 -0.28
N VAL A 166 21.54 -1.39 -0.09
CA VAL A 166 21.29 -2.66 -0.80
C VAL A 166 21.13 -2.37 -2.31
N PRO A 167 21.80 -3.13 -3.20
CA PRO A 167 21.57 -3.02 -4.64
C PRO A 167 20.09 -3.20 -4.96
N THR A 168 19.49 -2.20 -5.60
CA THR A 168 18.04 -2.15 -5.78
C THR A 168 17.65 -1.90 -7.24
N LYS A 169 16.72 -2.69 -7.74
CA LYS A 169 15.97 -2.42 -8.96
C LYS A 169 14.56 -1.97 -8.58
N PHE A 170 14.12 -0.83 -9.10
CA PHE A 170 12.76 -0.35 -8.93
C PHE A 170 12.00 -0.49 -10.25
N ILE A 171 10.77 -1.00 -10.21
CA ILE A 171 9.91 -1.21 -11.39
C ILE A 171 8.50 -0.74 -11.06
N VAL A 172 7.91 0.12 -11.87
CA VAL A 172 6.57 0.63 -11.63
C VAL A 172 5.80 0.74 -12.94
N GLY A 173 4.49 0.51 -12.90
CA GLY A 173 3.60 0.78 -14.03
C GLY A 173 3.36 2.27 -14.17
N ASP A 174 3.28 2.79 -15.40
CA ASP A 174 2.99 4.20 -15.66
C ASP A 174 1.60 4.64 -15.19
N GLY A 175 0.64 3.70 -15.13
CA GLY A 175 -0.69 3.91 -14.54
C GLY A 175 -0.78 3.72 -13.01
N ASP A 176 0.31 3.34 -12.33
CA ASP A 176 0.26 3.07 -10.89
C ASP A 176 0.01 4.35 -10.08
N LEU A 177 -1.04 4.37 -9.26
CA LEU A 177 -1.38 5.49 -8.37
C LEU A 177 -0.19 6.00 -7.55
N THR A 178 0.62 5.10 -7.03
CA THR A 178 1.73 5.45 -6.13
C THR A 178 2.89 6.12 -6.85
N TYR A 179 3.00 5.89 -8.17
CA TYR A 179 3.95 6.61 -9.02
C TYR A 179 3.59 8.09 -9.20
N HIS A 180 2.30 8.41 -9.05
CA HIS A 180 1.77 9.77 -9.15
C HIS A 180 1.64 10.46 -7.79
N TYR A 181 2.27 9.92 -6.74
CA TYR A 181 2.32 10.58 -5.44
C TYR A 181 3.17 11.86 -5.47
N ALA A 182 2.72 12.89 -4.75
CA ALA A 182 3.37 14.19 -4.75
C ALA A 182 4.78 14.11 -4.13
N GLY A 183 5.82 14.30 -4.93
CA GLY A 183 7.21 14.19 -4.46
C GLY A 183 7.83 12.80 -4.63
N ILE A 184 7.20 11.92 -5.41
CA ILE A 184 7.88 10.89 -6.21
C ILE A 184 8.56 11.54 -7.41
#